data_AF-A0A954YQS5-F1
#
_entry.id   AF-A0A954YQS5-F1
#
_cell.length_a   1.000
_cell.length_b   1.000
_cell.length_c   1.000
_cell.angle_alpha   90.00
_cell.angle_beta   90.00
_cell.angle_gamma   90.00
#
_symmetry.space_group_name_H-M   'P 1'
#
loop_
_entity.id
_entity.type
_entity.pdbx_description
1 polymer ?
#
loop_
_entity_poly.entity_id
_entity_poly.type
_entity_poly.pdbx_seq_one_letter_code
_entity_poly.pdbx_strand_id
1 'polypeptide(L)'
;MGGADDTADQGTWEIGDPVGTFQAGEPAQPESGNESVGCAFTAQNTPGNVGFHDVDKGVVYLVSPVLDLSGYSSVELSYFRWYFLDRLNEDVDDYFVVQARDSVSSPWVELERLDNSARANAWIAQSILLETHIDLTSNVQIRFGASDGTASLLGNIVEAAVDDVLLVAMDACQDNSDCNSEEYCSGTGQCLPFGNGDVDLDGDVDIVDYRDCLPCIGSVSAGCLPCNLVGSEPVEVEDLTAISQIMSGPNG
;
A
#
# COMPACT_ATOMS: atom_id res chain seq x y z
N MET A 1 17.86 0.39 6.44
CA MET A 1 18.46 0.63 5.11
C MET A 1 19.70 -0.24 5.00
N GLY A 2 19.83 -0.96 3.88
CA GLY A 2 20.71 -2.12 3.67
C GLY A 2 20.14 -3.38 4.33
N GLY A 3 19.53 -4.26 3.54
CA GLY A 3 19.01 -5.53 4.04
C GLY A 3 20.16 -6.50 4.36
N ALA A 4 20.03 -7.32 5.40
CA ALA A 4 21.00 -8.39 5.66
C ALA A 4 21.08 -9.43 4.52
N ASP A 5 20.09 -9.41 3.63
CA ASP A 5 19.94 -10.29 2.47
C ASP A 5 20.40 -9.61 1.16
N ASP A 6 21.00 -8.41 1.21
CA ASP A 6 21.48 -7.72 0.01
C ASP A 6 22.67 -8.49 -0.60
N THR A 7 22.62 -8.70 -1.91
CA THR A 7 23.68 -9.38 -2.67
C THR A 7 24.26 -8.56 -3.80
N ALA A 8 23.64 -7.43 -4.17
CA ALA A 8 24.13 -6.55 -5.21
C ALA A 8 25.44 -5.85 -4.81
N ASP A 9 26.26 -5.53 -5.81
CA ASP A 9 27.50 -4.79 -5.62
C ASP A 9 27.26 -3.28 -5.41
N GLN A 10 26.15 -2.75 -5.96
CA GLN A 10 25.74 -1.33 -5.93
C GLN A 10 24.21 -1.18 -5.84
N GLY A 11 23.72 0.07 -5.81
CA GLY A 11 22.28 0.38 -5.85
C GLY A 11 21.55 0.31 -4.51
N THR A 12 22.27 0.29 -3.38
CA THR A 12 21.63 0.21 -2.05
C THR A 12 20.60 1.33 -1.85
N TRP A 13 19.48 0.98 -1.21
CA TRP A 13 18.42 1.94 -0.92
C TRP A 13 18.90 3.13 -0.07
N GLU A 14 18.53 4.34 -0.51
CA GLU A 14 18.72 5.62 0.15
C GLU A 14 17.37 6.34 0.30
N ILE A 15 17.30 7.34 1.20
CA ILE A 15 16.12 8.22 1.36
C ILE A 15 16.59 9.65 1.15
N GLY A 16 15.93 10.38 0.26
CA GLY A 16 16.29 11.75 -0.08
C GLY A 16 15.58 12.25 -1.32
N ASP A 17 16.07 13.36 -1.87
CA ASP A 17 15.64 13.93 -3.14
C ASP A 17 16.47 13.32 -4.29
N PRO A 18 15.90 12.43 -5.12
CA PRO A 18 16.65 11.72 -6.14
C PRO A 18 17.02 12.64 -7.30
N VAL A 19 18.26 12.58 -7.79
CA VAL A 19 18.62 13.19 -9.09
C VAL A 19 18.09 12.34 -10.24
N GLY A 20 17.28 12.96 -11.09
CA GLY A 20 16.71 12.32 -12.26
C GLY A 20 17.76 12.00 -13.31
N THR A 21 17.67 10.79 -13.84
CA THR A 21 18.52 10.32 -14.94
C THR A 21 17.67 9.79 -16.08
N PHE A 22 18.26 9.74 -17.27
CA PHE A 22 17.56 9.31 -18.48
C PHE A 22 18.39 8.29 -19.23
N GLN A 23 17.72 7.24 -19.72
CA GLN A 23 18.30 6.25 -20.61
C GLN A 23 17.47 6.19 -21.88
N ALA A 24 18.12 6.38 -23.03
CA ALA A 24 17.47 6.42 -24.35
C ALA A 24 16.28 7.41 -24.46
N GLY A 25 16.27 8.48 -23.66
CA GLY A 25 15.23 9.50 -23.65
C GLY A 25 14.07 9.23 -22.68
N GLU A 26 14.08 8.08 -22.01
CA GLU A 26 13.10 7.72 -20.97
C GLU A 26 13.68 8.00 -19.58
N PRO A 27 12.87 8.46 -18.61
CA PRO A 27 13.34 8.67 -17.24
C PRO A 27 13.64 7.31 -16.58
N ALA A 28 14.84 7.19 -16.03
CA ALA A 28 15.33 5.98 -15.37
C ALA A 28 15.18 6.11 -13.86
N GLN A 29 15.97 6.99 -13.24
CA GLN A 29 15.74 7.44 -11.86
C GLN A 29 14.77 8.64 -11.87
N PRO A 30 13.80 8.71 -10.94
CA PRO A 30 12.95 9.89 -10.80
C PRO A 30 13.76 11.12 -10.36
N GLU A 31 13.27 12.32 -10.69
CA GLU A 31 13.86 13.61 -10.25
C GLU A 31 13.31 14.09 -8.89
N SER A 32 12.23 13.48 -8.40
CA SER A 32 11.61 13.81 -7.12
C SER A 32 10.76 12.64 -6.63
N GLY A 33 10.29 12.73 -5.38
CA GLY A 33 9.23 11.85 -4.88
C GLY A 33 7.89 12.06 -5.61
N ASN A 34 6.89 11.28 -5.22
CA ASN A 34 5.54 11.35 -5.74
C ASN A 34 4.82 12.58 -5.18
N GLU A 35 4.70 13.64 -5.98
CA GLU A 35 4.18 14.96 -5.54
C GLU A 35 4.91 15.54 -4.32
N SER A 36 6.10 15.02 -4.03
CA SER A 36 6.93 15.32 -2.87
C SER A 36 8.38 15.57 -3.31
N VAL A 37 9.21 16.10 -2.41
CA VAL A 37 10.64 16.34 -2.70
C VAL A 37 11.47 15.07 -2.52
N GLY A 38 11.04 14.08 -1.75
CA GLY A 38 11.90 12.95 -1.46
C GLY A 38 11.17 11.64 -1.26
N CYS A 39 11.85 10.56 -1.60
CA CYS A 39 11.36 9.19 -1.56
C CYS A 39 12.49 8.26 -1.11
N ALA A 40 12.20 6.96 -1.00
CA ALA A 40 13.23 5.94 -0.94
C ALA A 40 13.59 5.49 -2.37
N PHE A 41 14.86 5.40 -2.72
CA PHE A 41 15.29 5.01 -4.08
C PHE A 41 16.62 4.25 -4.07
N THR A 42 16.92 3.55 -5.16
CA THR A 42 18.16 2.78 -5.35
C THR A 42 19.35 3.68 -5.63
N ALA A 43 20.02 4.14 -4.56
CA ALA A 43 21.22 4.96 -4.55
C ALA A 43 21.21 6.22 -5.46
N GLN A 44 22.10 7.17 -5.18
CA GLN A 44 22.11 8.43 -5.91
C GLN A 44 22.96 8.38 -7.17
N ASN A 45 22.35 8.32 -8.36
CA ASN A 45 23.11 8.54 -9.59
C ASN A 45 23.74 9.94 -9.67
N THR A 46 24.82 10.02 -10.46
CA THR A 46 25.41 11.30 -10.87
C THR A 46 24.60 11.87 -12.05
N PRO A 47 24.30 13.19 -12.08
CA PRO A 47 23.58 13.81 -13.19
C PRO A 47 24.16 13.42 -14.56
N GLY A 48 23.31 12.85 -15.43
CA GLY A 48 23.69 12.40 -16.77
C GLY A 48 24.47 11.08 -16.84
N ASN A 49 24.67 10.38 -15.71
CA ASN A 49 25.22 9.04 -15.67
C ASN A 49 24.24 8.09 -14.99
N VAL A 50 23.43 7.43 -15.81
CA VAL A 50 22.32 6.57 -15.39
C VAL A 50 22.79 5.21 -14.83
N GLY A 51 23.99 4.76 -15.19
CA GLY A 51 24.53 3.48 -14.72
C GLY A 51 25.66 3.68 -13.70
N PHE A 52 25.58 4.74 -12.87
CA PHE A 52 26.64 5.01 -11.89
C PHE A 52 26.41 4.24 -10.59
N HIS A 53 25.19 4.29 -10.10
CA HIS A 53 24.75 3.70 -8.85
C HIS A 53 23.42 2.96 -9.00
N ASP A 54 23.12 2.48 -10.21
CA ASP A 54 22.08 1.50 -10.42
C ASP A 54 22.36 0.21 -9.64
N VAL A 55 21.34 -0.63 -9.51
CA VAL A 55 21.51 -1.97 -8.92
C VAL A 55 22.38 -2.79 -9.87
N ASP A 56 23.41 -3.43 -9.33
CA ASP A 56 24.36 -4.24 -10.09
C ASP A 56 24.46 -5.67 -9.52
N LYS A 57 24.23 -6.68 -10.35
CA LYS A 57 24.63 -8.08 -10.09
C LYS A 57 24.11 -8.70 -8.80
N GLY A 58 22.88 -8.39 -8.44
CA GLY A 58 22.22 -8.97 -7.30
C GLY A 58 20.99 -8.17 -6.93
N VAL A 59 20.54 -8.36 -5.69
CA VAL A 59 19.34 -7.72 -5.16
C VAL A 59 19.69 -6.82 -3.99
N VAL A 60 18.97 -5.71 -3.88
CA VAL A 60 18.99 -4.79 -2.73
C VAL A 60 17.61 -4.69 -2.13
N TYR A 61 17.52 -4.65 -0.79
CA TYR A 61 16.25 -4.58 -0.06
C TYR A 61 16.15 -3.37 0.86
N LEU A 62 15.01 -2.68 0.77
CA LEU A 62 14.52 -1.76 1.79
C LEU A 62 13.58 -2.53 2.70
N VAL A 63 13.96 -2.71 3.97
CA VAL A 63 13.21 -3.50 4.94
C VAL A 63 12.63 -2.58 6.01
N SER A 64 11.33 -2.74 6.30
CA SER A 64 10.65 -2.03 7.39
C SER A 64 11.18 -2.44 8.77
N PRO A 65 10.95 -1.62 9.81
CA PRO A 65 10.95 -2.10 11.18
C PRO A 65 9.97 -3.27 11.37
N VAL A 66 10.07 -3.94 12.51
CA VAL A 66 9.04 -4.90 12.94
C VAL A 66 7.78 -4.12 13.32
N LEU A 67 6.66 -4.51 12.73
CA LEU A 67 5.34 -3.93 12.90
C LEU A 67 4.51 -4.86 13.79
N ASP A 68 3.85 -4.29 14.80
CA ASP A 68 2.87 -5.03 15.59
C ASP A 68 1.48 -4.84 14.99
N LEU A 69 0.99 -5.86 14.30
CA LEU A 69 -0.32 -5.88 13.67
C LEU A 69 -1.29 -6.87 14.33
N SER A 70 -0.92 -7.44 15.48
CA SER A 70 -1.65 -8.57 16.09
C SER A 70 -3.04 -8.23 16.66
N GLY A 71 -3.37 -6.94 16.79
CA GLY A 71 -4.68 -6.47 17.26
C GLY A 71 -5.65 -6.07 16.14
N TYR A 72 -5.23 -6.13 14.88
CA TYR A 72 -6.03 -5.68 13.75
C TYR A 72 -6.71 -6.84 13.05
N SER A 73 -7.90 -6.58 12.51
CA SER A 73 -8.69 -7.53 11.73
C SER A 73 -8.40 -7.42 10.24
N SER A 74 -8.02 -6.23 9.78
CA SER A 74 -7.65 -5.94 8.40
C SER A 74 -6.57 -4.87 8.36
N VAL A 75 -5.59 -5.01 7.46
CA VAL A 75 -4.54 -4.02 7.26
C VAL A 75 -4.27 -3.85 5.77
N GLU A 76 -4.59 -2.67 5.25
CA GLU A 76 -4.25 -2.26 3.89
C GLU A 76 -2.85 -1.63 3.87
N LEU A 77 -1.96 -2.20 3.06
CA LEU A 77 -0.70 -1.59 2.66
C LEU A 77 -0.90 -0.84 1.35
N SER A 78 -0.67 0.46 1.36
CA SER A 78 -0.60 1.28 0.15
C SER A 78 0.77 1.94 0.00
N TYR A 79 1.19 2.13 -1.25
CA TYR A 79 2.46 2.76 -1.60
C TYR A 79 2.45 3.20 -3.07
N PHE A 80 3.36 4.11 -3.40
CA PHE A 80 3.72 4.41 -4.78
C PHE A 80 5.06 3.78 -5.09
N ARG A 81 5.18 3.17 -6.27
CA ARG A 81 6.45 2.63 -6.75
C ARG A 81 6.85 3.20 -8.10
N TRP A 82 8.15 3.32 -8.28
CA TRP A 82 8.81 3.57 -9.55
C TRP A 82 9.70 2.38 -9.86
N TYR A 83 9.67 1.89 -11.10
CA TYR A 83 10.58 0.84 -11.56
C TYR A 83 10.98 1.09 -13.00
N PHE A 84 12.30 1.10 -13.22
CA PHE A 84 12.94 1.18 -14.51
C PHE A 84 13.86 -0.03 -14.70
N LEU A 85 13.79 -0.59 -15.90
CA LEU A 85 14.66 -1.65 -16.40
C LEU A 85 15.01 -1.28 -17.85
N ASP A 86 16.28 -1.11 -18.21
CA ASP A 86 16.64 -0.64 -19.56
C ASP A 86 16.33 -1.67 -20.66
N ARG A 87 16.51 -2.96 -20.38
CA ARG A 87 16.36 -4.05 -21.35
C ARG A 87 15.40 -5.12 -20.88
N LEU A 88 14.18 -5.01 -21.41
CA LEU A 88 13.13 -5.98 -21.11
C LEU A 88 13.43 -7.34 -21.72
N ASN A 89 13.09 -8.40 -20.98
CA ASN A 89 13.18 -9.81 -21.37
C ASN A 89 14.61 -10.34 -21.63
N GLU A 90 15.66 -9.65 -21.17
CA GLU A 90 17.05 -10.10 -21.35
C GLU A 90 17.51 -11.01 -20.21
N ASP A 91 17.28 -10.61 -18.95
CA ASP A 91 17.68 -11.37 -17.77
C ASP A 91 16.46 -11.62 -16.87
N VAL A 92 16.18 -12.88 -16.52
CA VAL A 92 15.02 -13.24 -15.69
C VAL A 92 15.20 -12.89 -14.22
N ASP A 93 16.45 -12.61 -13.82
CA ASP A 93 16.79 -12.17 -12.48
C ASP A 93 16.73 -10.63 -12.36
N ASP A 94 16.26 -9.92 -13.39
CA ASP A 94 15.87 -8.52 -13.32
C ASP A 94 14.42 -8.41 -12.84
N TYR A 95 14.20 -7.86 -11.65
CA TYR A 95 12.85 -7.70 -11.13
C TYR A 95 12.76 -6.64 -10.03
N PHE A 96 11.54 -6.17 -9.84
CA PHE A 96 11.11 -5.51 -8.61
C PHE A 96 10.14 -6.42 -7.85
N VAL A 97 10.23 -6.44 -6.52
CA VAL A 97 9.36 -7.27 -5.69
C VAL A 97 8.98 -6.55 -4.39
N VAL A 98 7.72 -6.70 -3.98
CA VAL A 98 7.25 -6.34 -2.64
C VAL A 98 6.89 -7.61 -1.91
N GLN A 99 7.37 -7.75 -0.67
CA GLN A 99 7.18 -8.96 0.11
C GLN A 99 6.86 -8.62 1.56
N ALA A 100 6.16 -9.54 2.22
CA ALA A 100 5.94 -9.47 3.66
C ALA A 100 6.20 -10.81 4.34
N ARG A 101 6.39 -10.78 5.65
CA ARG A 101 6.44 -11.97 6.49
C ARG A 101 5.81 -11.68 7.84
N ASP A 102 5.20 -12.69 8.43
CA ASP A 102 4.48 -12.64 9.71
C ASP A 102 5.34 -13.07 10.91
N SER A 103 6.59 -13.48 10.69
CA SER A 103 7.57 -13.71 11.75
C SER A 103 8.99 -13.58 11.22
N VAL A 104 9.95 -13.30 12.10
CA VAL A 104 11.38 -13.23 11.74
C VAL A 104 11.94 -14.54 11.17
N SER A 105 11.28 -15.67 11.46
CA SER A 105 11.65 -17.00 10.96
C SER A 105 10.84 -17.47 9.76
N SER A 106 9.75 -16.76 9.42
CA SER A 106 8.91 -17.10 8.27
C SER A 106 9.63 -16.72 6.98
N PRO A 107 9.44 -17.50 5.90
CA PRO A 107 9.89 -17.07 4.57
C PRO A 107 9.16 -15.78 4.16
N TRP A 108 9.77 -15.01 3.27
CA TRP A 108 9.13 -13.87 2.64
C TRP A 108 8.05 -14.35 1.67
N VAL A 109 6.84 -13.84 1.84
CA VAL A 109 5.68 -14.04 0.95
C VAL A 109 5.62 -12.86 -0.01
N GLU A 110 5.43 -13.14 -1.29
CA GLU A 110 5.29 -12.12 -2.33
C GLU A 110 3.91 -11.46 -2.27
N LEU A 111 3.91 -10.12 -2.26
CA LEU A 111 2.71 -9.30 -2.38
C LEU A 111 2.56 -8.76 -3.81
N GLU A 112 3.68 -8.37 -4.42
CA GLU A 112 3.74 -7.87 -5.80
C GLU A 112 5.08 -8.26 -6.44
N ARG A 113 5.05 -8.52 -7.76
CA ARG A 113 6.26 -8.68 -8.59
C ARG A 113 6.09 -8.02 -9.95
N LEU A 114 7.14 -7.30 -10.36
CA LEU A 114 7.40 -6.93 -11.74
C LEU A 114 8.58 -7.76 -12.21
N ASP A 115 8.35 -8.63 -13.19
CA ASP A 115 9.42 -9.40 -13.82
C ASP A 115 10.15 -8.55 -14.86
N ASN A 116 11.10 -9.19 -15.55
CA ASN A 116 11.92 -8.55 -16.57
C ASN A 116 11.15 -8.07 -17.81
N SER A 117 9.84 -8.30 -17.90
CA SER A 117 9.01 -7.83 -19.01
C SER A 117 8.33 -6.49 -18.73
N ALA A 118 8.38 -6.01 -17.48
CA ALA A 118 7.64 -4.85 -17.03
C ALA A 118 8.56 -3.68 -16.65
N ARG A 119 8.20 -2.48 -17.11
CA ARG A 119 8.69 -1.20 -16.58
C ARG A 119 7.61 -0.15 -16.78
N ALA A 120 7.47 0.76 -15.81
CA ALA A 120 6.50 1.86 -15.90
C ALA A 120 7.18 3.19 -16.17
N ASN A 121 8.39 3.41 -15.64
CA ASN A 121 9.12 4.68 -15.71
C ASN A 121 8.25 5.87 -15.21
N ALA A 122 7.40 5.59 -14.22
CA ALA A 122 6.43 6.50 -13.64
C ALA A 122 6.06 6.01 -12.23
N TRP A 123 5.52 6.90 -11.42
CA TRP A 123 4.91 6.58 -10.12
C TRP A 123 3.59 5.83 -10.33
N ILE A 124 3.50 4.61 -9.80
CA ILE A 124 2.31 3.76 -9.86
C ILE A 124 1.86 3.46 -8.43
N ALA A 125 0.61 3.81 -8.11
CA ALA A 125 -0.04 3.48 -6.84
C ALA A 125 -0.36 1.99 -6.78
N GLN A 126 -0.17 1.38 -5.61
CA GLN A 126 -0.56 0.01 -5.27
C GLN A 126 -1.28 0.00 -3.92
N SER A 127 -2.20 -0.95 -3.76
CA SER A 127 -2.95 -1.20 -2.53
C SER A 127 -3.15 -2.72 -2.37
N ILE A 128 -2.85 -3.25 -1.20
CA ILE A 128 -2.85 -4.69 -0.90
C ILE A 128 -3.35 -4.92 0.53
N LEU A 129 -4.36 -5.78 0.69
CA LEU A 129 -4.79 -6.29 2.00
C LEU A 129 -3.80 -7.37 2.49
N LEU A 130 -3.10 -7.11 3.59
CA LEU A 130 -2.03 -7.97 4.09
C LEU A 130 -2.55 -9.32 4.59
N GLU A 131 -3.71 -9.34 5.23
CA GLU A 131 -4.36 -10.54 5.76
C GLU A 131 -4.75 -11.56 4.68
N THR A 132 -4.75 -11.17 3.40
CA THR A 132 -4.98 -12.09 2.28
C THR A 132 -3.72 -12.88 1.90
N HIS A 133 -2.55 -12.51 2.43
CA HIS A 133 -1.25 -13.10 2.10
C HIS A 133 -0.50 -13.68 3.32
N ILE A 134 -0.63 -13.03 4.48
CA ILE A 134 0.09 -13.39 5.71
C ILE A 134 -0.83 -13.28 6.93
N ASP A 135 -0.47 -13.94 8.03
CA ASP A 135 -1.15 -13.71 9.31
C ASP A 135 -0.74 -12.35 9.90
N LEU A 136 -1.70 -11.62 10.47
CA LEU A 136 -1.43 -10.37 11.18
C LEU A 136 -0.90 -10.66 12.59
N THR A 137 0.41 -10.45 12.80
CA THR A 137 1.09 -10.77 14.07
C THR A 137 1.83 -9.57 14.64
N SER A 138 2.46 -9.75 15.81
CA SER A 138 3.32 -8.73 16.41
C SER A 138 4.72 -8.63 15.79
N ASN A 139 4.98 -9.41 14.73
CA ASN A 139 6.31 -9.54 14.12
C ASN A 139 6.29 -9.33 12.60
N VAL A 140 5.32 -8.58 12.08
CA VAL A 140 5.20 -8.35 10.64
C VAL A 140 6.34 -7.48 10.13
N GLN A 141 6.92 -7.81 8.98
CA GLN A 141 7.84 -6.95 8.26
C GLN A 141 7.49 -6.93 6.78
N ILE A 142 7.70 -5.77 6.16
CA ILE A 142 7.53 -5.55 4.72
C ILE A 142 8.90 -5.20 4.14
N ARG A 143 9.16 -5.64 2.91
CA ARG A 143 10.35 -5.21 2.17
C ARG A 143 10.05 -4.94 0.70
N PHE A 144 10.82 -4.02 0.15
CA PHE A 144 10.86 -3.69 -1.27
C PHE A 144 12.23 -4.11 -1.81
N GLY A 145 12.25 -4.86 -2.90
CA GLY A 145 13.46 -5.39 -3.52
C GLY A 145 13.58 -4.95 -4.97
N ALA A 146 14.79 -4.62 -5.39
CA ALA A 146 15.15 -4.40 -6.79
C ALA A 146 16.38 -5.26 -7.10
N SER A 147 16.34 -5.97 -8.23
CA SER A 147 17.36 -6.93 -8.63
C SER A 147 17.82 -6.65 -10.05
N ASP A 148 19.14 -6.63 -10.24
CA ASP A 148 19.82 -6.68 -11.53
C ASP A 148 20.57 -8.01 -11.61
N GLY A 149 20.23 -8.83 -12.60
CA GLY A 149 20.81 -10.14 -12.78
C GLY A 149 22.26 -10.10 -13.26
N THR A 150 22.77 -11.25 -13.68
CA THR A 150 24.16 -11.38 -14.18
C THR A 150 24.24 -12.04 -15.56
N ALA A 151 23.11 -12.38 -16.15
CA ALA A 151 23.02 -13.00 -17.46
C ALA A 151 23.27 -11.99 -18.60
N SER A 152 23.03 -10.70 -18.37
CA SER A 152 23.35 -9.63 -19.32
C SER A 152 24.87 -9.44 -19.46
N LEU A 153 25.40 -9.67 -20.67
CA LEU A 153 26.84 -9.52 -20.95
C LEU A 153 27.33 -8.06 -20.91
N LEU A 154 26.40 -7.11 -21.00
CA LEU A 154 26.69 -5.67 -21.00
C LEU A 154 26.26 -4.99 -19.68
N GLY A 155 25.67 -5.74 -18.75
CA GLY A 155 24.91 -5.20 -17.61
C GLY A 155 23.57 -4.62 -18.06
N ASN A 156 22.60 -4.62 -17.16
CA ASN A 156 21.34 -3.90 -17.31
C ASN A 156 21.30 -2.76 -16.29
N ILE A 157 20.49 -1.76 -16.59
CA ILE A 157 20.26 -0.66 -15.67
C ILE A 157 18.94 -0.93 -14.98
N VAL A 158 19.00 -1.09 -13.66
CA VAL A 158 17.84 -1.28 -12.80
C VAL A 158 17.79 -0.15 -11.76
N GLU A 159 16.69 0.60 -11.80
CA GLU A 159 16.39 1.66 -10.84
C GLU A 159 15.00 1.43 -10.24
N ALA A 160 14.88 1.64 -8.94
CA ALA A 160 13.61 1.56 -8.24
C ALA A 160 13.47 2.69 -7.23
N ALA A 161 12.23 3.12 -7.02
CA ALA A 161 11.89 4.02 -5.94
C ALA A 161 10.53 3.66 -5.33
N VAL A 162 10.35 4.04 -4.07
CA VAL A 162 9.12 3.83 -3.30
C VAL A 162 8.84 5.11 -2.53
N ASP A 163 7.60 5.57 -2.57
CA ASP A 163 7.14 6.74 -1.83
C ASP A 163 5.75 6.49 -1.22
N ASP A 164 5.35 7.35 -0.30
CA ASP A 164 4.00 7.36 0.32
C ASP A 164 3.55 5.99 0.88
N VAL A 165 4.47 5.25 1.52
CA VAL A 165 4.14 3.98 2.16
C VAL A 165 3.24 4.23 3.36
N LEU A 166 2.01 3.69 3.32
CA LEU A 166 1.00 3.86 4.35
C LEU A 166 0.40 2.49 4.72
N LEU A 167 0.14 2.31 6.01
CA LEU A 167 -0.65 1.21 6.53
C LEU A 167 -1.91 1.79 7.15
N VAL A 168 -3.07 1.32 6.68
CA VAL A 168 -4.37 1.62 7.27
C VAL A 168 -4.87 0.33 7.91
N ALA A 169 -5.09 0.36 9.21
CA ALA A 169 -5.45 -0.81 9.99
C ALA A 169 -6.83 -0.63 10.62
N MET A 170 -7.62 -1.69 10.64
CA MET A 170 -8.91 -1.76 11.33
C MET A 170 -8.79 -2.66 12.55
N ASP A 171 -9.29 -2.19 13.70
CA ASP A 171 -9.25 -2.96 14.94
C ASP A 171 -10.09 -4.25 14.82
N ALA A 172 -9.64 -5.30 15.48
CA ALA A 172 -10.40 -6.53 15.62
C ALA A 172 -11.34 -6.46 16.83
N CYS A 173 -12.50 -7.10 16.71
CA CYS A 173 -13.49 -7.13 17.79
C CYS A 173 -14.25 -8.47 17.86
N GLN A 174 -14.67 -8.83 19.07
CA GLN A 174 -15.62 -9.90 19.34
C GLN A 174 -17.00 -9.34 19.66
N ASP A 175 -17.04 -8.18 20.32
CA ASP A 175 -18.26 -7.39 20.55
C ASP A 175 -17.93 -5.89 20.63
N ASN A 176 -18.95 -5.04 20.77
CA ASN A 176 -18.80 -3.58 20.79
C ASN A 176 -17.95 -3.05 21.96
N SER A 177 -17.60 -3.87 22.96
CA SER A 177 -16.70 -3.43 24.04
C SER A 177 -15.24 -3.38 23.63
N ASP A 178 -14.88 -4.04 22.51
CA ASP A 178 -13.55 -3.99 21.93
C ASP A 178 -13.32 -2.75 21.05
N CYS A 179 -14.41 -2.10 20.59
CA CYS A 179 -14.36 -0.93 19.73
C CYS A 179 -14.41 0.38 20.51
N ASN A 180 -13.96 1.48 19.89
CA ASN A 180 -14.08 2.79 20.50
C ASN A 180 -15.57 3.24 20.55
N SER A 181 -15.87 4.32 21.28
CA SER A 181 -17.25 4.77 21.45
C SER A 181 -17.92 5.29 20.18
N GLU A 182 -17.13 5.49 19.11
CA GLU A 182 -17.55 5.97 17.80
C GLU A 182 -17.58 4.81 16.78
N GLU A 183 -17.49 3.55 17.21
CA GLU A 183 -17.48 2.35 16.38
C GLU A 183 -18.40 1.24 16.91
N TYR A 184 -18.79 0.31 16.03
CA TYR A 184 -19.40 -0.96 16.42
C TYR A 184 -18.64 -2.15 15.84
N CYS A 185 -18.82 -3.30 16.47
CA CYS A 185 -18.24 -4.55 16.01
C CYS A 185 -19.11 -5.17 14.91
N SER A 186 -18.54 -5.28 13.71
CA SER A 186 -19.20 -5.91 12.56
C SER A 186 -19.39 -7.42 12.76
N GLY A 187 -20.28 -8.02 11.97
CA GLY A 187 -20.43 -9.48 11.93
C GLY A 187 -19.19 -10.23 11.41
N THR A 188 -18.24 -9.50 10.80
CA THR A 188 -16.92 -10.00 10.35
C THR A 188 -15.82 -9.80 11.39
N GLY A 189 -16.12 -9.22 12.55
CA GLY A 189 -15.16 -9.03 13.65
C GLY A 189 -14.25 -7.82 13.48
N GLN A 190 -14.76 -6.76 12.85
CA GLN A 190 -14.04 -5.51 12.60
C GLN A 190 -14.72 -4.35 13.32
N CYS A 191 -13.95 -3.46 13.95
CA CYS A 191 -14.51 -2.20 14.44
C CYS A 191 -14.72 -1.25 13.26
N LEU A 192 -15.98 -1.00 12.94
CA LEU A 192 -16.38 -0.07 11.89
C LEU A 192 -16.93 1.21 12.55
N PRO A 193 -16.58 2.40 12.02
CA PRO A 193 -17.15 3.64 12.53
C PRO A 193 -18.68 3.61 12.50
N PHE A 194 -19.32 4.12 13.55
CA PHE A 194 -20.72 4.49 13.46
C PHE A 194 -20.87 5.51 12.34
N GLY A 195 -21.79 5.26 11.42
CA GLY A 195 -22.19 6.28 10.48
C GLY A 195 -21.18 6.61 9.38
N ASN A 196 -20.48 5.62 8.83
CA ASN A 196 -19.82 5.81 7.52
C ASN A 196 -20.82 5.71 6.35
N GLY A 197 -22.02 5.15 6.58
CA GLY A 197 -23.05 4.97 5.56
C GLY A 197 -22.97 3.67 4.78
N ASP A 198 -22.07 2.77 5.15
CA ASP A 198 -21.97 1.39 4.65
C ASP A 198 -22.93 0.52 5.47
N VAL A 199 -24.14 0.33 4.95
CA VAL A 199 -25.25 -0.35 5.63
C VAL A 199 -25.19 -1.85 5.38
N ASP A 200 -24.69 -2.30 4.22
CA ASP A 200 -24.64 -3.72 3.88
C ASP A 200 -23.30 -4.41 4.18
N LEU A 201 -22.32 -3.64 4.66
CA LEU A 201 -21.03 -4.07 5.20
C LEU A 201 -20.09 -4.65 4.15
N ASP A 202 -20.17 -4.15 2.92
CA ASP A 202 -19.29 -4.59 1.84
C ASP A 202 -18.01 -3.76 1.71
N GLY A 203 -17.87 -2.70 2.53
CA GLY A 203 -16.67 -1.91 2.65
C GLY A 203 -16.63 -0.67 1.75
N ASP A 204 -17.70 -0.37 1.02
CA ASP A 204 -17.88 0.92 0.37
C ASP A 204 -19.22 1.59 0.73
N VAL A 205 -19.47 2.79 0.19
CA VAL A 205 -20.72 3.53 0.45
C VAL A 205 -21.35 3.86 -0.88
N ASP A 206 -22.40 3.14 -1.24
CA ASP A 206 -22.98 3.17 -2.56
C ASP A 206 -24.53 3.22 -2.57
N ILE A 207 -25.12 2.95 -3.73
CA ILE A 207 -26.57 3.03 -3.92
C ILE A 207 -27.33 1.89 -3.22
N VAL A 208 -26.65 0.78 -2.96
CA VAL A 208 -27.18 -0.37 -2.22
C VAL A 208 -27.37 0.02 -0.76
N ASP A 209 -26.42 0.73 -0.17
CA ASP A 209 -26.56 1.27 1.19
C ASP A 209 -27.69 2.26 1.32
N TYR A 210 -27.79 3.19 0.37
CA TYR A 210 -28.88 4.17 0.37
C TYR A 210 -30.24 3.48 0.32
N ARG A 211 -30.37 2.41 -0.48
CA ARG A 211 -31.59 1.61 -0.56
C ARG A 211 -31.88 0.93 0.78
N ASP A 212 -30.87 0.34 1.39
CA ASP A 212 -31.01 -0.46 2.59
C ASP A 212 -31.18 0.41 3.85
N CYS A 213 -30.88 1.71 3.72
CA CYS A 213 -31.10 2.69 4.77
C CYS A 213 -32.52 3.28 4.85
N LEU A 214 -33.24 3.36 3.73
CA LEU A 214 -34.61 3.92 3.67
C LEU A 214 -35.59 3.34 4.71
N PRO A 215 -35.59 2.02 5.02
CA PRO A 215 -36.49 1.43 6.03
C PRO A 215 -36.22 1.92 7.47
N CYS A 216 -35.06 2.52 7.74
CA CYS A 216 -34.63 2.92 9.07
C CYS A 216 -35.13 4.30 9.50
N ILE A 217 -35.68 5.10 8.59
CA ILE A 217 -36.16 6.46 8.89
C ILE A 217 -37.27 6.42 9.94
N GLY A 218 -37.06 7.10 11.06
CA GLY A 218 -37.97 7.15 12.21
C GLY A 218 -37.95 5.89 13.08
N SER A 219 -36.99 4.97 12.87
CA SER A 219 -36.79 3.77 13.68
C SER A 219 -35.64 3.95 14.68
N VAL A 220 -35.75 3.29 15.84
CA VAL A 220 -34.71 3.19 16.88
C VAL A 220 -34.25 1.73 17.07
N SER A 221 -34.44 0.88 16.04
CA SER A 221 -34.05 -0.52 16.09
C SER A 221 -32.55 -0.71 15.91
N ALA A 222 -31.96 -1.68 16.61
CA ALA A 222 -30.51 -1.99 16.59
C ALA A 222 -29.89 -2.24 15.20
N GLY A 223 -30.67 -2.53 14.16
CA GLY A 223 -30.19 -2.66 12.78
C GLY A 223 -30.05 -1.34 12.01
N CYS A 224 -30.39 -0.21 12.62
CA CYS A 224 -30.38 1.12 11.98
C CYS A 224 -29.23 2.02 12.47
N LEU A 225 -28.29 1.47 13.23
CA LEU A 225 -27.13 2.19 13.71
C LEU A 225 -26.18 2.66 12.58
N PRO A 226 -25.90 1.86 11.52
CA PRO A 226 -25.11 2.34 10.38
C PRO A 226 -25.79 3.48 9.60
N CYS A 227 -27.13 3.51 9.65
CA CYS A 227 -27.95 4.58 9.10
C CYS A 227 -27.98 5.86 9.92
N ASN A 228 -27.51 5.83 11.17
CA ASN A 228 -27.48 7.01 12.02
C ASN A 228 -26.13 7.73 11.84
N LEU A 229 -25.96 8.36 10.68
CA LEU A 229 -24.73 9.03 10.29
C LEU A 229 -24.36 10.20 11.20
N VAL A 230 -25.35 10.92 11.71
CA VAL A 230 -25.09 12.15 12.49
C VAL A 230 -25.25 11.92 14.00
N GLY A 231 -25.46 10.68 14.43
CA GLY A 231 -25.56 10.28 15.83
C GLY A 231 -26.81 10.83 16.54
N SER A 232 -27.85 11.21 15.78
CA SER A 232 -29.15 11.63 16.31
C SER A 232 -30.06 10.43 16.53
N GLU A 233 -30.60 10.26 17.74
CA GLU A 233 -31.70 9.31 17.96
C GLU A 233 -33.03 10.05 17.80
N PRO A 234 -33.91 9.70 16.83
CA PRO A 234 -33.86 8.57 15.87
C PRO A 234 -33.21 8.91 14.52
N VAL A 235 -32.94 7.88 13.69
CA VAL A 235 -32.54 8.05 12.27
C VAL A 235 -33.54 8.93 11.55
N GLU A 236 -33.08 10.03 10.98
CA GLU A 236 -33.89 11.11 10.44
C GLU A 236 -33.43 11.54 9.04
N VAL A 237 -34.06 12.59 8.49
CA VAL A 237 -33.81 13.01 7.09
C VAL A 237 -32.41 13.63 6.94
N GLU A 238 -31.86 14.12 8.04
CA GLU A 238 -30.49 14.60 8.18
C GLU A 238 -29.48 13.49 7.87
N ASP A 239 -29.76 12.25 8.28
CA ASP A 239 -28.90 11.08 7.98
C ASP A 239 -28.91 10.73 6.50
N LEU A 240 -30.08 10.74 5.84
CA LEU A 240 -30.16 10.55 4.38
C LEU A 240 -29.39 11.62 3.61
N THR A 241 -29.40 12.85 4.12
CA THR A 241 -28.68 13.97 3.49
C THR A 241 -27.17 13.74 3.59
N ALA A 242 -26.70 13.22 4.72
CA ALA A 242 -25.31 12.85 4.92
C ALA A 242 -24.90 11.66 4.01
N ILE A 243 -25.73 10.62 3.86
CA ILE A 243 -25.44 9.48 2.95
C ILE A 243 -25.33 9.98 1.50
N SER A 244 -26.26 10.84 1.08
CA SER A 244 -26.23 11.43 -0.27
C SER A 244 -24.99 12.31 -0.52
N GLN A 245 -24.44 12.95 0.52
CA GLN A 245 -23.20 13.73 0.40
C GLN A 245 -21.98 12.84 0.24
N ILE A 246 -21.94 11.70 0.95
CA ILE A 246 -20.89 10.70 0.81
C ILE A 246 -20.91 10.09 -0.60
N MET A 247 -22.09 9.67 -1.08
CA MET A 247 -22.26 9.10 -2.43
C MET A 247 -21.94 10.06 -3.58
N SER A 248 -22.03 11.39 -3.35
CA SER A 248 -21.72 12.39 -4.39
C SER A 248 -20.24 12.77 -4.46
N GLY A 249 -19.41 12.20 -3.58
CA GLY A 249 -18.00 12.55 -3.42
C GLY A 249 -17.81 13.98 -2.88
N PRO A 250 -16.59 14.36 -2.49
CA PRO A 250 -16.31 15.75 -2.16
C PRO A 250 -16.58 16.58 -3.42
N ASN A 251 -17.48 17.57 -3.31
CA ASN A 251 -17.76 18.52 -4.40
C ASN A 251 -16.45 18.94 -5.06
N GLY A 252 -16.33 18.68 -6.37
CA GLY A 252 -15.14 19.01 -7.18
C GLY A 252 -14.80 20.49 -7.27
#